data_AF-A0A9E5VTC1-F1
#
_entry.id   AF-A0A9E5VTC1-F1
#
_cell.length_a   1.000
_cell.length_b   1.000
_cell.length_c   1.000
_cell.angle_alpha   90.00
_cell.angle_beta   90.00
_cell.angle_gamma   90.00
#
_symmetry.space_group_name_H-M   'P 1'
#
loop_
_entity.id
_entity.type
_entity.pdbx_description
1 polymer ?
#
loop_
_entity_poly.entity_id
_entity_poly.type
_entity_poly.pdbx_seq_one_letter_code
_entity_poly.pdbx_strand_id
1 'polypeptide(L)'
;MRRRAVLDAAGEVFTSDGYHATTTEKIARHAGVSVGTVYNLFGNRDRVYAAVVRDVAQGMLKHLKESLLPQPDAEAALEALIRWRLAEFRRHRLLLVLFSCEQAPGAYPDPDALSHDVRSLYLRYLDMVAGILDRGIEQGAGERLQPLHLALSFEGVLSAFVGYWMPPGRARDVARQVRNVKETFMRMAGLGPTRPVPDARRRAVYITSFDLARVRELAAVARSFGGAESAAYLDELEGELAAARVVDPRAVPPDVVTMNSRVRLVGTASGRSTVRRLVFPTEEDDAPENLSVLQPLGTGLLGRRVGDTVRADGSDEERRYEIAGLLYQPESAGDYHR
;
A
#
# COMPACT_ATOMS: atom_id res chain seq x y z
N MET A 1 42.40 1.06 -13.33
CA MET A 1 42.15 1.95 -12.17
C MET A 1 41.52 3.28 -12.57
N ARG A 2 42.15 4.14 -13.40
CA ARG A 2 41.62 5.48 -13.73
C ARG A 2 40.17 5.51 -14.26
N ARG A 3 39.80 4.59 -15.17
CA ARG A 3 38.42 4.52 -15.71
C ARG A 3 37.36 4.22 -14.64
N ARG A 4 37.67 3.36 -13.67
CA ARG A 4 36.75 2.99 -12.58
C ARG A 4 36.55 4.15 -11.62
N ALA A 5 37.64 4.81 -11.21
CA ALA A 5 37.57 5.98 -10.33
C ALA A 5 36.71 7.12 -10.93
N VAL A 6 36.85 7.40 -12.23
CA VAL A 6 36.01 8.40 -12.91
C VAL A 6 34.55 7.95 -12.98
N LEU A 7 34.29 6.66 -13.17
CA LEU A 7 32.92 6.11 -13.22
C LEU A 7 32.22 6.20 -11.87
N ASP A 8 32.91 5.82 -10.78
CA ASP A 8 32.37 5.89 -9.42
C ASP A 8 32.08 7.35 -9.04
N ALA A 9 33.03 8.25 -9.31
CA ALA A 9 32.86 9.68 -9.10
C ALA A 9 31.68 10.26 -9.90
N ALA A 10 31.53 9.87 -11.17
CA ALA A 10 30.39 10.28 -11.97
C ALA A 10 29.07 9.78 -11.38
N GLY A 11 29.03 8.53 -10.91
CA GLY A 11 27.87 7.95 -10.24
C GLY A 11 27.43 8.75 -9.03
N GLU A 12 28.37 9.16 -8.17
CA GLU A 12 28.09 9.99 -6.99
C GLU A 12 27.53 11.36 -7.38
N VAL A 13 28.15 12.04 -8.35
CA VAL A 13 27.70 13.36 -8.81
C VAL A 13 26.30 13.28 -9.43
N PHE A 14 26.02 12.29 -10.28
CA PHE A 14 24.67 12.11 -10.86
C PHE A 14 23.62 11.77 -9.80
N THR A 15 23.99 11.02 -8.77
CA THR A 15 23.11 10.64 -7.65
C THR A 15 22.76 11.85 -6.77
N SER A 16 23.70 12.80 -6.64
CA SER A 16 23.53 14.03 -5.85
C SER A 16 22.80 15.12 -6.62
N ASP A 17 23.31 15.48 -7.80
CA ASP A 17 22.93 16.69 -8.53
C ASP A 17 21.88 16.42 -9.60
N GLY A 18 21.64 15.15 -9.93
CA GLY A 18 20.81 14.75 -11.06
C GLY A 18 21.49 14.96 -12.41
N TYR A 19 20.81 14.57 -13.48
CA TYR A 19 21.37 14.59 -14.84
C TYR A 19 21.72 15.99 -15.33
N HIS A 20 20.76 16.91 -15.28
CA HIS A 20 20.87 18.23 -15.89
C HIS A 20 21.94 19.12 -15.23
N ALA A 21 22.07 19.07 -13.90
CA ALA A 21 23.01 19.89 -13.16
C ALA A 21 24.44 19.32 -13.12
N THR A 22 24.67 18.13 -13.69
CA THR A 22 25.98 17.48 -13.75
C THR A 22 26.76 17.89 -15.00
N THR A 23 28.05 18.21 -14.86
CA THR A 23 28.96 18.52 -15.98
C THR A 23 30.24 17.68 -15.93
N THR A 24 30.93 17.55 -17.06
CA THR A 24 32.20 16.82 -17.16
C THR A 24 33.27 17.42 -16.23
N GLU A 25 33.25 18.73 -16.02
CA GLU A 25 34.14 19.45 -15.12
C GLU A 25 33.89 19.10 -13.65
N LYS A 26 32.61 19.00 -13.24
CA LYS A 26 32.25 18.54 -11.89
C LYS A 26 32.73 17.10 -11.66
N ILE A 27 32.51 16.22 -12.64
CA ILE A 27 32.96 14.82 -12.59
C ILE A 27 34.48 14.74 -12.47
N ALA A 28 35.21 15.47 -13.31
CA ALA A 28 36.67 15.49 -13.31
C ALA A 28 37.22 15.97 -11.97
N ARG A 29 36.65 17.06 -11.43
CA ARG A 29 37.00 17.61 -10.12
C ARG A 29 36.76 16.60 -8.99
N HIS A 30 35.59 15.96 -8.99
CA HIS A 30 35.23 14.96 -7.98
C HIS A 30 36.12 13.71 -8.05
N ALA A 31 36.51 13.30 -9.26
CA ALA A 31 37.41 12.18 -9.51
C ALA A 31 38.91 12.51 -9.30
N GLY A 32 39.28 13.77 -9.08
CA GLY A 32 40.67 14.20 -8.98
C GLY A 32 41.47 14.04 -10.30
N VAL A 33 40.82 14.16 -11.45
CA VAL A 33 41.46 14.04 -12.78
C VAL A 33 41.26 15.29 -13.63
N SER A 34 42.00 15.41 -14.74
CA SER A 34 41.76 16.48 -15.71
C SER A 34 40.47 16.23 -16.51
N VAL A 35 39.82 17.31 -16.94
CA VAL A 35 38.63 17.24 -17.81
C VAL A 35 38.91 16.45 -19.09
N GLY A 36 40.08 16.66 -19.70
CA GLY A 36 40.55 15.90 -20.87
C GLY A 36 40.65 14.38 -20.61
N THR A 37 40.93 13.96 -19.37
CA THR A 37 40.90 12.53 -19.01
C THR A 37 39.49 11.95 -19.10
N VAL A 38 38.47 12.69 -18.68
CA VAL A 38 37.08 12.23 -18.76
C VAL A 38 36.63 12.15 -20.23
N TYR A 39 36.96 13.16 -21.04
CA TYR A 39 36.70 13.15 -22.48
C TYR A 39 37.41 11.98 -23.18
N ASN A 40 38.67 11.70 -22.86
CA ASN A 40 39.41 10.58 -23.44
C ASN A 40 38.80 9.21 -23.08
N LEU A 41 38.25 9.06 -21.88
CA LEU A 41 37.71 7.78 -21.40
C LEU A 41 36.29 7.49 -21.88
N PHE A 42 35.46 8.53 -22.02
CA PHE A 42 34.02 8.36 -22.27
C PHE A 42 33.49 9.17 -23.45
N GLY A 43 34.24 10.15 -23.95
CA GLY A 43 33.86 10.98 -25.10
C GLY A 43 32.93 12.13 -24.73
N ASN A 44 31.77 11.89 -24.13
CA ASN A 44 30.85 12.95 -23.74
C ASN A 44 30.08 12.59 -22.47
N ARG A 45 29.35 13.55 -21.90
CA ARG A 45 28.58 13.39 -20.66
C ARG A 45 27.55 12.26 -20.77
N ASP A 46 26.87 12.14 -21.90
CA ASP A 46 25.81 11.15 -22.11
C ASP A 46 26.38 9.72 -22.08
N ARG A 47 27.57 9.51 -22.67
CA ARG A 47 28.30 8.25 -22.59
C ARG A 47 28.84 7.94 -21.20
N VAL A 48 29.21 8.97 -20.41
CA VAL A 48 29.53 8.78 -18.98
C VAL A 48 28.28 8.31 -18.24
N TYR A 49 27.15 8.98 -18.44
CA TYR A 49 25.88 8.61 -17.80
C TYR A 49 25.45 7.19 -18.18
N ALA A 50 25.47 6.85 -19.47
CA ALA A 50 25.15 5.50 -19.94
C ALA A 50 26.08 4.44 -19.32
N ALA A 51 27.36 4.75 -19.12
CA ALA A 51 28.28 3.87 -18.42
C ALA A 51 27.92 3.71 -16.93
N VAL A 52 27.51 4.79 -16.25
CA VAL A 52 27.04 4.76 -14.86
C VAL A 52 25.77 3.93 -14.73
N VAL A 53 24.78 4.15 -15.60
CA VAL A 53 23.52 3.39 -15.59
C VAL A 53 23.77 1.91 -15.87
N ARG A 54 24.70 1.59 -16.78
CA ARG A 54 25.11 0.20 -17.03
C ARG A 54 25.70 -0.45 -15.77
N ASP A 55 26.58 0.27 -15.05
CA ASP A 55 27.14 -0.22 -13.78
C ASP A 55 26.06 -0.43 -12.71
N VAL A 56 25.11 0.50 -12.60
CA VAL A 56 23.96 0.37 -11.70
C VAL A 56 23.15 -0.88 -12.05
N ALA A 57 22.76 -1.04 -13.31
CA ALA A 57 21.98 -2.19 -13.76
C ALA A 57 22.69 -3.53 -13.51
N GLN A 58 24.00 -3.60 -13.79
CA GLN A 58 24.81 -4.79 -13.52
C GLN A 58 24.89 -5.09 -12.02
N GLY A 59 25.07 -4.07 -11.18
CA GLY A 59 25.06 -4.22 -9.73
C GLY A 59 23.70 -4.71 -9.22
N MET A 60 22.62 -4.20 -9.79
CA MET A 60 21.25 -4.62 -9.44
C MET A 60 21.02 -6.09 -9.78
N LEU A 61 21.33 -6.51 -11.02
CA LEU A 61 21.22 -7.90 -11.46
C LEU A 61 22.05 -8.85 -10.60
N LYS A 62 23.29 -8.44 -10.28
CA LYS A 62 24.18 -9.22 -9.41
C LYS A 62 23.55 -9.42 -8.03
N HIS A 63 23.04 -8.35 -7.41
CA HIS A 63 22.41 -8.43 -6.10
C HIS A 63 21.15 -9.29 -6.13
N LEU A 64 20.29 -9.13 -7.15
CA LEU A 64 19.13 -10.00 -7.34
C LEU A 64 19.53 -11.47 -7.37
N LYS A 65 20.57 -11.81 -8.12
CA LYS A 65 21.05 -13.19 -8.28
C LYS A 65 21.66 -13.75 -7.00
N GLU A 66 22.48 -12.99 -6.31
CA GLU A 66 23.30 -13.47 -5.19
C GLU A 66 22.60 -13.35 -3.83
N SER A 67 21.64 -12.44 -3.68
CA SER A 67 21.06 -12.10 -2.38
C SER A 67 19.54 -12.22 -2.31
N LEU A 68 18.82 -12.06 -3.42
CA LEU A 68 17.35 -12.10 -3.43
C LEU A 68 16.77 -13.43 -3.92
N LEU A 69 17.27 -13.96 -5.04
CA LEU A 69 16.83 -15.27 -5.53
C LEU A 69 17.07 -16.41 -4.53
N PRO A 70 18.18 -16.44 -3.75
CA PRO A 70 18.41 -17.47 -2.75
C PRO A 70 17.56 -17.38 -1.47
N GLN A 71 16.71 -16.34 -1.33
CA GLN A 71 15.80 -16.23 -0.19
C GLN A 71 14.84 -17.44 -0.14
N PRO A 72 14.42 -17.87 1.07
CA PRO A 72 13.71 -19.13 1.27
C PRO A 72 12.34 -19.16 0.58
N ASP A 73 11.68 -18.02 0.47
CA ASP A 73 10.37 -17.87 -0.16
C ASP A 73 10.25 -16.51 -0.87
N ALA A 74 9.15 -16.34 -1.61
CA ALA A 74 8.87 -15.14 -2.37
C ALA A 74 8.61 -13.92 -1.49
N GLU A 75 8.03 -14.09 -0.29
CA GLU A 75 7.74 -12.99 0.61
C GLU A 75 9.04 -12.40 1.19
N ALA A 76 9.95 -13.25 1.67
CA ALA A 76 11.27 -12.88 2.14
C ALA A 76 12.09 -12.20 1.03
N ALA A 77 12.03 -12.73 -0.20
CA ALA A 77 12.64 -12.12 -1.37
C ALA A 77 12.06 -10.73 -1.67
N LEU A 78 10.73 -10.58 -1.63
CA LEU A 78 10.07 -9.30 -1.86
C LEU A 78 10.41 -8.27 -0.77
N GLU A 79 10.42 -8.69 0.49
CA GLU A 79 10.80 -7.83 1.62
C GLU A 79 12.25 -7.34 1.49
N ALA A 80 13.17 -8.25 1.13
CA ALA A 80 14.57 -7.91 0.87
C ALA A 80 14.68 -6.94 -0.32
N LEU A 81 13.89 -7.13 -1.39
CA LEU A 81 13.88 -6.27 -2.57
C LEU A 81 13.45 -4.86 -2.20
N ILE A 82 12.33 -4.72 -1.49
CA ILE A 82 11.80 -3.42 -1.06
C ILE A 82 12.82 -2.73 -0.15
N ARG A 83 13.36 -3.43 0.84
CA ARG A 83 14.36 -2.87 1.78
C ARG A 83 15.58 -2.34 1.04
N TRP A 84 16.17 -3.15 0.16
CA TRP A 84 17.34 -2.77 -0.61
C TRP A 84 17.05 -1.60 -1.58
N ARG A 85 15.89 -1.62 -2.23
CA ARG A 85 15.44 -0.53 -3.11
C ARG A 85 15.26 0.79 -2.39
N LEU A 86 14.75 0.77 -1.16
CA LEU A 86 14.60 1.98 -0.34
C LEU A 86 15.94 2.48 0.18
N ALA A 87 16.86 1.58 0.56
CA ALA A 87 18.19 1.94 1.04
C ALA A 87 19.04 2.62 -0.04
N GLU A 88 19.03 2.07 -1.25
CA GLU A 88 19.85 2.51 -2.39
C GLU A 88 19.06 3.32 -3.43
N PHE A 89 17.98 3.99 -2.99
CA PHE A 89 16.99 4.57 -3.90
C PHE A 89 17.59 5.55 -4.91
N ARG A 90 18.53 6.41 -4.48
CA ARG A 90 19.10 7.46 -5.35
C ARG A 90 19.91 6.84 -6.48
N ARG A 91 20.68 5.79 -6.17
CA ARG A 91 21.49 5.04 -7.13
C ARG A 91 20.59 4.26 -8.09
N HIS A 92 19.60 3.53 -7.58
CA HIS A 92 18.68 2.75 -8.41
C HIS A 92 17.79 3.62 -9.30
N ARG A 93 17.41 4.82 -8.83
CA ARG A 93 16.63 5.78 -9.61
C ARG A 93 17.30 6.14 -10.94
N LEU A 94 18.63 6.14 -11.02
CA LEU A 94 19.37 6.42 -12.26
C LEU A 94 19.00 5.46 -13.40
N LEU A 95 18.70 4.20 -13.09
CA LEU A 95 18.22 3.23 -14.07
C LEU A 95 16.71 3.34 -14.27
N LEU A 96 15.95 3.36 -13.18
CA LEU A 96 14.51 3.08 -13.21
C LEU A 96 13.69 4.23 -13.77
N VAL A 97 14.12 5.47 -13.57
CA VAL A 97 13.41 6.65 -14.09
C VAL A 97 13.38 6.65 -15.63
N LEU A 98 14.39 6.04 -16.26
CA LEU A 98 14.50 5.91 -17.72
C LEU A 98 13.38 5.08 -18.35
N PHE A 99 12.74 4.23 -17.55
CA PHE A 99 11.72 3.29 -18.01
C PHE A 99 10.35 3.52 -17.36
N SER A 100 10.16 4.65 -16.66
CA SER A 100 8.86 5.03 -16.07
C SER A 100 7.93 5.73 -17.08
N CYS A 101 6.61 5.76 -16.79
CA CYS A 101 5.52 6.19 -17.70
C CYS A 101 5.53 7.66 -18.14
N GLU A 102 6.55 8.45 -17.81
CA GLU A 102 6.66 9.85 -18.22
C GLU A 102 7.84 10.01 -19.18
N GLN A 103 7.64 9.65 -20.43
CA GLN A 103 8.56 10.01 -21.53
C GLN A 103 7.96 11.22 -22.26
N ALA A 104 8.02 12.38 -21.61
CA ALA A 104 7.74 13.64 -22.28
C ALA A 104 8.88 13.92 -23.29
N PRO A 105 8.60 14.49 -24.47
CA PRO A 105 9.64 15.01 -25.35
C PRO A 105 10.56 15.97 -24.56
N GLY A 106 11.85 15.62 -24.43
CA GLY A 106 12.82 16.39 -23.64
C GLY A 106 13.12 15.83 -22.23
N ALA A 107 12.47 14.74 -21.82
CA ALA A 107 12.89 13.98 -20.64
C ALA A 107 14.31 13.43 -20.89
N TYR A 108 15.28 13.94 -20.15
CA TYR A 108 16.67 13.53 -20.27
C TYR A 108 17.07 12.60 -19.12
N PRO A 109 17.85 11.55 -19.40
CA PRO A 109 18.40 11.20 -20.71
C PRO A 109 17.46 10.41 -21.61
N ASP A 110 17.60 10.71 -22.91
CA ASP A 110 16.93 10.00 -23.99
C ASP A 110 17.20 8.49 -23.91
N PRO A 111 16.16 7.65 -23.73
CA PRO A 111 16.31 6.20 -23.71
C PRO A 111 16.90 5.63 -24.99
N ASP A 112 16.68 6.28 -26.14
CA ASP A 112 17.23 5.86 -27.43
C ASP A 112 18.71 6.23 -27.59
N ALA A 113 19.18 7.21 -26.81
CA ALA A 113 20.61 7.50 -26.66
C ALA A 113 21.34 6.48 -25.76
N LEU A 114 20.60 5.63 -25.03
CA LEU A 114 21.16 4.51 -24.30
C LEU A 114 21.39 3.32 -25.23
N SER A 115 22.56 2.70 -25.15
CA SER A 115 22.87 1.50 -25.92
C SER A 115 21.83 0.40 -25.68
N HIS A 116 21.53 -0.39 -26.72
CA HIS A 116 20.71 -1.62 -26.66
C HIS A 116 21.03 -2.50 -25.43
N ASP A 117 22.28 -2.50 -24.99
CA ASP A 117 22.76 -3.20 -23.80
C ASP A 117 22.05 -2.77 -22.50
N VAL A 118 21.82 -1.47 -22.28
CA VAL A 118 21.21 -0.96 -21.03
C VAL A 118 19.75 -1.39 -20.95
N ARG A 119 19.01 -1.25 -22.06
CA ARG A 119 17.64 -1.74 -22.18
C ARG A 119 17.57 -3.25 -21.93
N SER A 120 18.50 -4.01 -22.50
CA SER A 120 18.58 -5.46 -22.27
C SER A 120 18.83 -5.82 -20.80
N LEU A 121 19.66 -5.04 -20.08
CA LEU A 121 19.88 -5.24 -18.64
C LEU A 121 18.64 -4.91 -17.81
N TYR A 122 17.88 -3.88 -18.18
CA TYR A 122 16.62 -3.53 -17.52
C TYR A 122 15.54 -4.60 -17.72
N LEU A 123 15.39 -5.12 -18.93
CA LEU A 123 14.43 -6.22 -19.19
C LEU A 123 14.80 -7.48 -18.39
N ARG A 124 16.09 -7.85 -18.34
CA ARG A 124 16.55 -8.95 -17.48
C ARG A 124 16.27 -8.69 -15.99
N TYR A 125 16.35 -7.44 -15.56
CA TYR A 125 16.01 -7.06 -14.20
C TYR A 125 14.52 -7.32 -13.93
N LEU A 126 13.64 -6.86 -14.83
CA LEU A 126 12.21 -7.12 -14.73
C LEU A 126 11.90 -8.62 -14.74
N ASP A 127 12.55 -9.41 -15.60
CA ASP A 127 12.37 -10.86 -15.67
C ASP A 127 12.77 -11.55 -14.34
N MET A 128 13.87 -11.11 -13.71
CA MET A 128 14.29 -11.65 -12.42
C MET A 128 13.32 -11.27 -11.29
N VAL A 129 12.80 -10.04 -11.28
CA VAL A 129 11.74 -9.63 -10.33
C VAL A 129 10.47 -10.42 -10.58
N ALA A 130 10.06 -10.60 -11.83
CA ALA A 130 8.93 -11.43 -12.22
C ALA A 130 9.09 -12.86 -11.70
N GLY A 131 10.27 -13.45 -11.84
CA GLY A 131 10.58 -14.78 -11.30
C GLY A 131 10.50 -14.85 -9.76
N ILE A 132 10.86 -13.78 -9.04
CA ILE A 132 10.65 -13.71 -7.57
C ILE A 132 9.16 -13.78 -7.25
N LEU A 133 8.34 -13.00 -7.99
CA LEU A 133 6.90 -12.90 -7.76
C LEU A 133 6.16 -14.17 -8.18
N ASP A 134 6.59 -14.83 -9.25
CA ASP A 134 6.01 -16.09 -9.77
C ASP A 134 6.12 -17.23 -8.75
N ARG A 135 7.26 -17.34 -8.06
CA ARG A 135 7.43 -18.31 -6.94
C ARG A 135 6.41 -18.12 -5.81
N GLY A 136 5.87 -16.91 -5.65
CA GLY A 136 4.82 -16.61 -4.68
C GLY A 136 3.41 -16.96 -5.17
N ILE A 137 3.18 -16.86 -6.48
CA ILE A 137 1.89 -17.21 -7.12
C ILE A 137 1.63 -18.71 -7.05
N GLU A 138 2.67 -19.56 -7.16
CA GLU A 138 2.54 -21.01 -7.05
C GLU A 138 1.99 -21.49 -5.69
N GLN A 139 1.98 -20.62 -4.68
CA GLN A 139 1.51 -20.91 -3.31
C GLN A 139 0.14 -20.27 -2.98
N GLY A 140 -0.47 -19.50 -3.89
CA GLY A 140 -1.74 -18.78 -3.68
C GLY A 140 -2.84 -19.13 -4.71
N ALA A 141 -4.08 -19.32 -4.23
CA ALA A 141 -5.23 -19.79 -5.03
C ALA A 141 -5.96 -18.69 -5.83
N GLY A 142 -5.23 -17.80 -6.52
CA GLY A 142 -5.79 -16.69 -7.31
C GLY A 142 -5.71 -16.87 -8.83
N GLU A 143 -6.43 -16.04 -9.60
CA GLU A 143 -6.25 -15.93 -11.06
C GLU A 143 -4.77 -15.68 -11.39
N ARG A 144 -4.19 -16.48 -12.29
CA ARG A 144 -2.77 -16.38 -12.66
C ARG A 144 -2.50 -15.06 -13.38
N LEU A 145 -2.09 -14.04 -12.63
CA LEU A 145 -1.55 -12.81 -13.19
C LEU A 145 -0.22 -13.11 -13.88
N GLN A 146 0.01 -12.50 -15.04
CA GLN A 146 1.27 -12.67 -15.76
C GLN A 146 2.43 -12.09 -14.92
N PRO A 147 3.52 -12.85 -14.64
CA PRO A 147 4.60 -12.40 -13.76
C PRO A 147 5.24 -11.06 -14.16
N LEU A 148 5.34 -10.79 -15.47
CA LEU A 148 5.84 -9.51 -15.99
C LEU A 148 4.93 -8.33 -15.60
N HIS A 149 3.60 -8.49 -15.67
CA HIS A 149 2.67 -7.44 -15.26
C HIS A 149 2.72 -7.17 -13.75
N LEU A 150 2.97 -8.21 -12.95
CA LEU A 150 3.20 -8.07 -11.52
C LEU A 150 4.50 -7.31 -11.22
N ALA A 151 5.59 -7.64 -11.93
CA ALA A 151 6.85 -6.91 -11.79
C ALA A 151 6.71 -5.43 -12.20
N LEU A 152 6.02 -5.14 -13.31
CA LEU A 152 5.74 -3.77 -13.75
C LEU A 152 4.87 -3.01 -12.74
N SER A 153 3.83 -3.66 -12.21
CA SER A 153 2.96 -3.09 -11.17
C SER A 153 3.74 -2.79 -9.90
N PHE A 154 4.61 -3.71 -9.48
CA PHE A 154 5.50 -3.53 -8.34
C PHE A 154 6.42 -2.33 -8.53
N GLU A 155 7.06 -2.21 -9.68
CA GLU A 155 7.92 -1.07 -10.01
C GLU A 155 7.17 0.26 -9.98
N GLY A 156 5.95 0.29 -10.53
CA GLY A 156 5.08 1.46 -10.48
C GLY A 156 4.76 1.89 -9.04
N VAL A 157 4.27 0.94 -8.22
CA VAL A 157 3.90 1.18 -6.82
C VAL A 157 5.11 1.65 -6.02
N LEU A 158 6.24 0.95 -6.12
CA LEU A 158 7.45 1.27 -5.39
C LEU A 158 8.03 2.63 -5.81
N SER A 159 8.04 2.93 -7.11
CA SER A 159 8.49 4.22 -7.63
C SER A 159 7.62 5.38 -7.13
N ALA A 160 6.29 5.23 -7.16
CA ALA A 160 5.35 6.22 -6.63
C ALA A 160 5.57 6.44 -5.12
N PHE A 161 5.75 5.36 -4.37
CA PHE A 161 6.00 5.42 -2.93
C PHE A 161 7.32 6.13 -2.61
N VAL A 162 8.39 5.80 -3.33
CA VAL A 162 9.71 6.46 -3.25
C VAL A 162 9.58 7.96 -3.55
N GLY A 163 8.89 8.33 -4.63
CA GLY A 163 8.68 9.72 -5.03
C GLY A 163 7.91 10.54 -4.00
N TYR A 164 6.84 9.99 -3.44
CA TYR A 164 6.03 10.64 -2.40
C TYR A 164 6.76 10.75 -1.06
N TRP A 165 7.50 9.71 -0.68
CA TRP A 165 7.99 9.54 0.69
C TRP A 165 9.43 10.04 0.94
N MET A 166 10.24 10.24 -0.10
CA MET A 166 11.65 10.65 0.03
C MET A 166 12.01 12.15 -0.13
N PRO A 167 11.14 13.15 0.12
CA PRO A 167 11.60 14.53 0.29
C PRO A 167 12.57 14.71 1.47
N PRO A 168 13.46 15.73 1.45
CA PRO A 168 14.34 16.05 2.58
C PRO A 168 13.55 16.43 3.85
N GLY A 169 14.06 16.06 5.03
CA GLY A 169 13.63 16.65 6.31
C GLY A 169 12.63 15.87 7.19
N ARG A 170 12.18 14.65 6.82
CA ARG A 170 11.34 13.81 7.69
C ARG A 170 12.11 12.68 8.36
N ALA A 171 11.85 12.43 9.65
CA ALA A 171 12.37 11.29 10.40
C ALA A 171 11.86 9.97 9.78
N ARG A 172 12.78 9.01 9.58
CA ARG A 172 12.63 7.92 8.61
C ARG A 172 12.54 6.58 9.31
N ASP A 173 11.34 6.01 9.40
CA ASP A 173 11.20 4.60 9.74
C ASP A 173 11.16 3.77 8.44
N VAL A 174 12.34 3.37 7.98
CA VAL A 174 12.50 2.52 6.79
C VAL A 174 11.80 1.18 6.99
N ALA A 175 11.86 0.60 8.20
CA ALA A 175 11.25 -0.68 8.50
C ALA A 175 9.72 -0.63 8.36
N ARG A 176 9.09 0.45 8.84
CA ARG A 176 7.66 0.68 8.66
C ARG A 176 7.27 0.78 7.19
N GLN A 177 8.06 1.44 6.35
CA GLN A 177 7.70 1.52 4.93
C GLN A 177 7.93 0.24 4.16
N VAL A 178 8.97 -0.52 4.51
CA VAL A 178 9.12 -1.87 3.98
C VAL A 178 7.86 -2.69 4.25
N ARG A 179 7.33 -2.64 5.48
CA ARG A 179 6.05 -3.29 5.83
C ARG A 179 4.88 -2.74 5.00
N ASN A 180 4.68 -1.42 4.97
CA ASN A 180 3.55 -0.81 4.28
C ASN A 180 3.52 -1.13 2.78
N VAL A 181 4.67 -1.03 2.09
CA VAL A 181 4.77 -1.34 0.66
C VAL A 181 4.53 -2.81 0.41
N LYS A 182 5.13 -3.69 1.24
CA LYS A 182 4.94 -5.15 1.14
C LYS A 182 3.47 -5.51 1.29
N GLU A 183 2.83 -5.08 2.38
CA GLU A 183 1.42 -5.39 2.66
C GLU A 183 0.48 -4.85 1.57
N THR A 184 0.71 -3.61 1.12
CA THR A 184 -0.10 -3.00 0.04
C THR A 184 0.01 -3.80 -1.25
N PHE A 185 1.24 -4.13 -1.67
CA PHE A 185 1.47 -4.90 -2.89
C PHE A 185 0.90 -6.31 -2.80
N MET A 186 1.15 -7.02 -1.69
CA MET A 186 0.65 -8.38 -1.48
C MET A 186 -0.88 -8.44 -1.47
N ARG A 187 -1.56 -7.42 -0.92
CA ARG A 187 -3.02 -7.30 -0.98
C ARG A 187 -3.54 -7.07 -2.40
N MET A 188 -2.92 -6.15 -3.16
CA MET A 188 -3.32 -5.87 -4.54
C MET A 188 -3.07 -7.06 -5.47
N ALA A 189 -1.99 -7.80 -5.24
CA ALA A 189 -1.61 -8.97 -6.04
C ALA A 189 -2.36 -10.26 -5.64
N GLY A 190 -3.15 -10.25 -4.56
CA GLY A 190 -3.82 -11.44 -4.03
C GLY A 190 -2.87 -12.48 -3.43
N LEU A 191 -1.65 -12.08 -3.03
CA LEU A 191 -0.56 -12.94 -2.54
C LEU A 191 -0.40 -12.95 -1.00
N GLY A 192 -1.03 -12.01 -0.30
CA GLY A 192 -1.05 -12.03 1.17
C GLY A 192 -1.91 -13.17 1.71
N PRO A 193 -1.79 -13.54 3.01
CA PRO A 193 -2.77 -14.42 3.63
C PRO A 193 -4.14 -13.85 3.30
N THR A 194 -4.98 -14.65 2.65
CA THR A 194 -6.39 -14.33 2.51
C THR A 194 -6.89 -14.19 3.93
N ARG A 195 -6.93 -12.96 4.45
CA ARG A 195 -7.89 -12.63 5.50
C ARG A 195 -9.18 -13.18 4.94
N PRO A 196 -9.88 -14.10 5.64
CA PRO A 196 -11.09 -14.68 5.10
C PRO A 196 -11.89 -13.51 4.57
N VAL A 197 -12.11 -13.48 3.24
CA VAL A 197 -13.11 -12.58 2.67
C VAL A 197 -14.31 -12.85 3.56
N PRO A 198 -14.79 -11.85 4.32
CA PRO A 198 -15.93 -12.08 5.20
C PRO A 198 -16.97 -12.73 4.31
N ASP A 199 -17.31 -13.99 4.63
CA ASP A 199 -18.14 -14.93 3.86
C ASP A 199 -18.89 -14.23 2.73
N ALA A 200 -18.73 -14.60 1.46
CA ALA A 200 -19.34 -13.92 0.29
C ALA A 200 -20.88 -13.76 0.35
N ARG A 201 -21.52 -14.27 1.40
CA ARG A 201 -22.89 -13.97 1.85
C ARG A 201 -23.03 -12.61 2.58
N ARG A 202 -21.96 -11.99 3.06
CA ARG A 202 -21.92 -10.66 3.70
C ARG A 202 -22.01 -9.62 2.59
N ARG A 203 -23.23 -9.08 2.42
CA ARG A 203 -23.56 -7.98 1.51
C ARG A 203 -22.70 -6.74 1.84
N ALA A 204 -22.36 -5.95 0.82
CA ALA A 204 -21.52 -4.77 0.96
C ALA A 204 -22.08 -3.78 2.01
N VAL A 205 -21.24 -3.38 2.96
CA VAL A 205 -21.52 -2.30 3.93
C VAL A 205 -21.64 -0.98 3.18
N TYR A 206 -22.74 -0.25 3.34
CA TYR A 206 -22.88 1.12 2.81
C TYR A 206 -22.47 2.12 3.88
N ILE A 207 -21.63 3.08 3.52
CA ILE A 207 -21.18 4.13 4.44
C ILE A 207 -20.96 5.44 3.69
N THR A 208 -21.25 6.56 4.34
CA THR A 208 -20.95 7.88 3.79
C THR A 208 -19.43 8.14 3.84
N SER A 209 -18.93 9.04 3.00
CA SER A 209 -17.52 9.43 3.04
C SER A 209 -17.12 10.11 4.36
N PHE A 210 -18.04 10.85 4.97
CA PHE A 210 -17.83 11.53 6.24
C PHE A 210 -17.72 10.54 7.41
N ASP A 211 -18.67 9.60 7.50
CA ASP A 211 -18.65 8.59 8.56
C ASP A 211 -17.45 7.66 8.41
N LEU A 212 -17.09 7.27 7.18
CA LEU A 212 -15.93 6.42 6.95
C LEU A 212 -14.64 7.06 7.48
N ALA A 213 -14.42 8.35 7.22
CA ALA A 213 -13.24 9.05 7.72
C ALA A 213 -13.22 9.07 9.26
N ARG A 214 -14.36 9.42 9.88
CA ARG A 214 -14.49 9.55 11.33
C ARG A 214 -14.36 8.20 12.06
N VAL A 215 -15.02 7.15 11.57
CA VAL A 215 -14.94 5.81 12.18
C VAL A 215 -13.52 5.24 12.04
N ARG A 216 -12.82 5.47 10.92
CA ARG A 216 -11.42 5.05 10.75
C ARG A 216 -10.47 5.75 11.71
N GLU A 217 -10.64 7.06 11.91
CA GLU A 217 -9.83 7.81 12.87
C GLU A 217 -10.05 7.31 14.30
N LEU A 218 -11.31 7.10 14.69
CA LEU A 218 -11.68 6.57 16.01
C LEU A 218 -11.14 5.15 16.23
N ALA A 219 -11.21 4.27 15.23
CA ALA A 219 -10.65 2.92 15.30
C ALA A 219 -9.12 2.95 15.49
N ALA A 220 -8.42 3.85 14.78
CA ALA A 220 -6.97 4.01 14.92
C ALA A 220 -6.56 4.52 16.30
N VAL A 221 -7.33 5.47 16.87
CA VAL A 221 -7.12 5.96 18.24
C VAL A 221 -7.40 4.85 19.24
N ALA A 222 -8.55 4.17 19.15
CA ALA A 222 -8.93 3.09 20.08
C ALA A 222 -7.89 1.95 20.10
N ARG A 223 -7.35 1.58 18.93
CA ARG A 223 -6.27 0.59 18.82
C ARG A 223 -4.99 1.01 19.56
N SER A 224 -4.70 2.31 19.60
CA SER A 224 -3.49 2.82 20.26
C SER A 224 -3.56 2.71 21.80
N PHE A 225 -4.75 2.56 22.37
CA PHE A 225 -4.98 2.47 23.82
C PHE A 225 -5.62 1.15 24.26
N GLY A 226 -6.07 0.29 23.35
CA GLY A 226 -6.81 -0.95 23.61
C GLY A 226 -5.95 -2.19 23.88
N GLY A 227 -6.56 -3.22 24.48
CA GLY A 227 -5.95 -4.54 24.72
C GLY A 227 -6.16 -5.53 23.57
N ALA A 228 -5.70 -6.77 23.73
CA ALA A 228 -5.81 -7.83 22.71
C ALA A 228 -7.26 -8.15 22.29
N GLU A 229 -8.20 -8.08 23.24
CA GLU A 229 -9.63 -8.25 23.01
C GLU A 229 -10.21 -7.11 22.16
N SER A 230 -9.77 -5.87 22.41
CA SER A 230 -10.11 -4.71 21.58
C SER A 230 -9.59 -4.81 20.16
N ALA A 231 -8.40 -5.38 19.98
CA ALA A 231 -7.79 -5.52 18.66
C ALA A 231 -8.61 -6.41 17.72
N ALA A 232 -9.24 -7.47 18.24
CA ALA A 232 -9.94 -8.47 17.42
C ALA A 232 -11.20 -7.93 16.72
N TYR A 233 -12.06 -7.19 17.43
CA TYR A 233 -13.24 -6.59 16.79
C TYR A 233 -12.90 -5.32 15.99
N LEU A 234 -11.88 -4.55 16.39
CA LEU A 234 -11.40 -3.43 15.58
C LEU A 234 -10.84 -3.92 14.24
N ASP A 235 -10.21 -5.10 14.21
CA ASP A 235 -9.78 -5.77 13.00
C ASP A 235 -10.94 -6.19 12.09
N GLU A 236 -12.05 -6.66 12.67
CA GLU A 236 -13.28 -6.95 11.93
C GLU A 236 -13.89 -5.66 11.35
N LEU A 237 -14.00 -4.60 12.17
CA LEU A 237 -14.49 -3.29 11.74
C LEU A 237 -13.65 -2.72 10.60
N GLU A 238 -12.32 -2.72 10.71
CA GLU A 238 -11.42 -2.25 9.65
C GLU A 238 -11.57 -3.08 8.38
N GLY A 239 -11.75 -4.40 8.50
CA GLY A 239 -12.03 -5.29 7.37
C GLY A 239 -13.34 -4.94 6.66
N GLU A 240 -14.42 -4.72 7.41
CA GLU A 240 -15.72 -4.34 6.87
C GLU A 240 -15.68 -2.94 6.24
N LEU A 241 -15.02 -1.97 6.87
CA LEU A 241 -14.81 -0.62 6.33
C LEU A 241 -13.89 -0.58 5.10
N ALA A 242 -13.00 -1.55 4.93
CA ALA A 242 -12.16 -1.67 3.74
C ALA A 242 -12.94 -2.19 2.53
N ALA A 243 -13.93 -3.06 2.76
CA ALA A 243 -14.83 -3.59 1.73
C ALA A 243 -16.10 -2.74 1.52
N ALA A 244 -16.29 -1.68 2.30
CA ALA A 244 -17.50 -0.87 2.26
C ALA A 244 -17.64 -0.09 0.95
N ARG A 245 -18.88 0.01 0.47
CA ARG A 245 -19.26 0.87 -0.65
C ARG A 245 -19.51 2.28 -0.13
N VAL A 246 -18.59 3.18 -0.47
CA VAL A 246 -18.74 4.62 -0.16
C VAL A 246 -19.76 5.24 -1.10
N VAL A 247 -20.79 5.86 -0.54
CA VAL A 247 -21.87 6.49 -1.30
C VAL A 247 -22.15 7.91 -0.79
N ASP A 248 -22.78 8.73 -1.63
CA ASP A 248 -23.40 9.97 -1.18
C ASP A 248 -24.50 9.64 -0.14
N PRO A 249 -24.68 10.44 0.92
CA PRO A 249 -25.74 10.21 1.92
C PRO A 249 -27.13 9.99 1.32
N ARG A 250 -27.46 10.66 0.20
CA ARG A 250 -28.75 10.51 -0.50
C ARG A 250 -28.90 9.18 -1.23
N ALA A 251 -27.80 8.46 -1.46
CA ALA A 251 -27.76 7.19 -2.15
C ALA A 251 -27.68 5.98 -1.20
N VAL A 252 -27.73 6.21 0.12
CA VAL A 252 -27.80 5.14 1.11
C VAL A 252 -29.19 4.48 1.03
N PRO A 253 -29.27 3.14 0.88
CA PRO A 253 -30.56 2.45 0.88
C PRO A 253 -31.29 2.62 2.23
N PRO A 254 -32.62 2.79 2.24
CA PRO A 254 -33.37 3.17 3.44
C PRO A 254 -33.46 2.10 4.52
N ASP A 255 -33.06 0.87 4.19
CA ASP A 255 -33.11 -0.32 5.04
C ASP A 255 -31.74 -0.72 5.61
N VAL A 256 -30.72 0.14 5.45
CA VAL A 256 -29.36 -0.08 5.95
C VAL A 256 -29.13 0.64 7.28
N VAL A 257 -28.51 -0.04 8.24
CA VAL A 257 -28.07 0.59 9.49
C VAL A 257 -26.87 1.49 9.22
N THR A 258 -27.01 2.79 9.44
CA THR A 258 -25.95 3.80 9.39
C THR A 258 -25.63 4.34 10.78
N MET A 259 -24.62 5.19 10.89
CA MET A 259 -24.39 5.95 12.13
C MET A 259 -25.66 6.71 12.52
N ASN A 260 -25.90 6.85 13.82
CA ASN A 260 -27.11 7.47 14.39
C ASN A 260 -28.45 6.76 14.09
N SER A 261 -28.44 5.60 13.42
CA SER A 261 -29.63 4.78 13.24
C SER A 261 -30.15 4.22 14.57
N ARG A 262 -31.48 4.08 14.69
CA ARG A 262 -32.13 3.37 15.81
C ARG A 262 -32.64 2.03 15.34
N VAL A 263 -32.14 0.95 15.94
CA VAL A 263 -32.44 -0.42 15.55
C VAL A 263 -33.12 -1.18 16.69
N ARG A 264 -34.07 -2.04 16.34
CA ARG A 264 -34.66 -3.02 17.25
C ARG A 264 -33.89 -4.34 17.12
N LEU A 265 -33.32 -4.79 18.23
CA LEU A 265 -32.56 -6.03 18.32
C LEU A 265 -33.33 -7.04 19.15
N VAL A 266 -33.44 -8.28 18.67
CA VAL A 266 -34.06 -9.39 19.39
C VAL A 266 -33.00 -10.46 19.64
N GLY A 267 -32.73 -10.76 20.91
CA GLY A 267 -31.76 -11.81 21.26
C GLY A 267 -32.29 -13.18 20.83
N THR A 268 -31.54 -13.93 20.02
CA THR A 268 -32.04 -15.18 19.42
C THR A 268 -32.28 -16.29 20.45
N ALA A 269 -31.49 -16.31 21.54
CA ALA A 269 -31.68 -17.25 22.64
C ALA A 269 -32.71 -16.78 23.67
N SER A 270 -32.75 -15.47 23.97
CA SER A 270 -33.57 -14.92 25.06
C SER A 270 -34.97 -14.45 24.62
N GLY A 271 -35.17 -14.22 23.32
CA GLY A 271 -36.38 -13.59 22.77
C GLY A 271 -36.60 -12.13 23.22
N ARG A 272 -35.68 -11.54 24.00
CA ARG A 272 -35.83 -10.19 24.52
C ARG A 272 -35.59 -9.17 23.41
N SER A 273 -36.54 -8.26 23.23
CA SER A 273 -36.45 -7.13 22.31
C SER A 273 -35.88 -5.90 23.02
N THR A 274 -34.86 -5.27 22.45
CA THR A 274 -34.29 -4.00 22.89
C THR A 274 -34.17 -3.02 21.71
N VAL A 275 -34.19 -1.72 21.98
CA VAL A 275 -33.92 -0.69 20.98
C VAL A 275 -32.60 -0.04 21.30
N ARG A 276 -31.70 0.03 20.33
CA ARG A 276 -30.37 0.64 20.47
C ARG A 276 -30.15 1.69 19.40
N ARG A 277 -29.39 2.73 19.72
CA ARG A 277 -28.93 3.75 18.77
C ARG A 277 -27.44 3.55 18.53
N LEU A 278 -27.04 3.37 17.27
CA LEU A 278 -25.63 3.25 16.90
C LEU A 278 -25.00 4.64 16.92
N VAL A 279 -23.99 4.87 17.77
CA VAL A 279 -23.40 6.21 17.97
C VAL A 279 -21.87 6.18 17.94
N PHE A 280 -21.25 7.35 17.89
CA PHE A 280 -19.80 7.46 18.10
C PHE A 280 -19.45 7.24 19.59
N PRO A 281 -18.22 6.80 19.91
CA PRO A 281 -17.81 6.54 21.30
C PRO A 281 -18.00 7.74 22.24
N THR A 282 -17.87 8.97 21.72
CA THR A 282 -18.05 10.20 22.49
C THR A 282 -19.47 10.44 22.96
N GLU A 283 -20.45 9.76 22.37
CA GLU A 283 -21.89 9.92 22.65
C GLU A 283 -22.43 8.71 23.43
N GLU A 284 -21.59 7.72 23.75
CA GLU A 284 -22.04 6.47 24.38
C GLU A 284 -22.73 6.72 25.74
N ASP A 285 -22.17 7.63 26.54
CA ASP A 285 -22.66 7.94 27.88
C ASP A 285 -23.87 8.88 27.89
N ASP A 286 -24.30 9.39 26.73
CA ASP A 286 -25.41 10.36 26.67
C ASP A 286 -26.78 9.73 26.97
N ALA A 287 -26.94 8.42 26.69
CA ALA A 287 -28.21 7.71 26.90
C ALA A 287 -28.02 6.18 26.98
N PRO A 288 -28.80 5.45 27.80
CA PRO A 288 -28.64 4.00 27.98
C PRO A 288 -28.96 3.17 26.72
N GLU A 289 -29.74 3.70 25.77
CA GLU A 289 -29.97 3.06 24.48
C GLU A 289 -28.78 3.19 23.52
N ASN A 290 -27.82 4.07 23.81
CA ASN A 290 -26.68 4.26 22.93
C ASN A 290 -25.79 3.01 22.93
N LEU A 291 -25.20 2.77 21.76
CA LEU A 291 -24.33 1.65 21.50
C LEU A 291 -23.21 2.19 20.62
N SER A 292 -22.00 2.21 21.17
CA SER A 292 -20.84 2.71 20.46
C SER A 292 -20.51 1.79 19.30
N VAL A 293 -20.21 2.38 18.13
CA VAL A 293 -19.75 1.64 16.94
C VAL A 293 -18.46 0.84 17.19
N LEU A 294 -17.68 1.21 18.21
CA LEU A 294 -16.46 0.51 18.61
C LEU A 294 -16.68 -0.59 19.65
N GLN A 295 -17.92 -0.83 20.12
CA GLN A 295 -18.23 -2.02 20.90
C GLN A 295 -18.50 -3.20 19.95
N PRO A 296 -18.29 -4.46 20.35
CA PRO A 296 -18.35 -5.56 19.39
C PRO A 296 -19.75 -5.75 18.78
N LEU A 297 -20.83 -5.53 19.55
CA LEU A 297 -22.19 -5.48 18.99
C LEU A 297 -22.39 -4.28 18.03
N GLY A 298 -21.83 -3.12 18.33
CA GLY A 298 -21.95 -1.91 17.50
C GLY A 298 -21.22 -2.04 16.18
N THR A 299 -20.01 -2.60 16.19
CA THR A 299 -19.23 -2.94 15.00
C THR A 299 -20.03 -3.82 14.05
N GLY A 300 -20.67 -4.86 14.58
CA GLY A 300 -21.45 -5.80 13.75
C GLY A 300 -22.71 -5.21 13.13
N LEU A 301 -23.23 -4.07 13.62
CA LEU A 301 -24.47 -3.47 13.13
C LEU A 301 -24.28 -2.60 11.89
N LEU A 302 -23.13 -1.94 11.76
CA LEU A 302 -22.92 -0.96 10.70
C LEU A 302 -23.03 -1.62 9.31
N GLY A 303 -23.87 -1.07 8.44
CA GLY A 303 -24.12 -1.60 7.10
C GLY A 303 -25.06 -2.80 7.00
N ARG A 304 -25.56 -3.33 8.14
CA ARG A 304 -26.53 -4.44 8.16
C ARG A 304 -27.94 -3.99 7.82
N ARG A 305 -28.82 -4.96 7.60
CA ARG A 305 -30.24 -4.74 7.27
C ARG A 305 -31.16 -5.44 8.24
N VAL A 306 -32.43 -5.08 8.20
CA VAL A 306 -33.49 -5.81 8.90
C VAL A 306 -33.50 -7.27 8.44
N GLY A 307 -33.55 -8.20 9.41
CA GLY A 307 -33.45 -9.64 9.21
C GLY A 307 -32.02 -10.20 9.31
N ASP A 308 -30.98 -9.36 9.33
CA ASP A 308 -29.62 -9.84 9.56
C ASP A 308 -29.43 -10.23 11.04
N THR A 309 -28.56 -11.21 11.29
CA THR A 309 -28.14 -11.60 12.64
C THR A 309 -26.71 -11.14 12.91
N VAL A 310 -26.51 -10.47 14.05
CA VAL A 310 -25.21 -9.94 14.50
C VAL A 310 -24.80 -10.58 15.82
N ARG A 311 -23.49 -10.55 16.12
CA ARG A 311 -22.91 -11.14 17.34
C ARG A 311 -22.32 -10.03 18.21
N ALA A 312 -22.57 -10.10 19.52
CA ALA A 312 -22.09 -9.11 20.47
C ALA A 312 -20.70 -9.38 21.03
N ASP A 313 -20.23 -10.65 21.04
CA ASP A 313 -18.86 -11.12 21.32
C ASP A 313 -18.86 -12.66 21.46
N GLY A 314 -17.75 -13.34 21.13
CA GLY A 314 -17.54 -14.78 21.36
C GLY A 314 -18.32 -15.75 20.44
N SER A 315 -18.16 -17.06 20.67
CA SER A 315 -18.85 -18.14 19.92
C SER A 315 -20.20 -18.52 20.52
N ASP A 316 -20.63 -17.85 21.60
CA ASP A 316 -21.83 -18.18 22.37
C ASP A 316 -23.12 -17.80 21.63
N GLU A 317 -24.08 -18.72 21.59
CA GLU A 317 -25.39 -18.48 20.98
C GLU A 317 -26.24 -17.50 21.80
N GLU A 318 -25.96 -17.33 23.10
CA GLU A 318 -26.65 -16.35 23.93
C GLU A 318 -26.37 -14.89 23.53
N ARG A 319 -25.32 -14.65 22.74
CA ARG A 319 -24.85 -13.32 22.35
C ARG A 319 -25.18 -12.96 20.89
N ARG A 320 -26.17 -13.63 20.29
CA ARG A 320 -26.67 -13.35 18.94
C ARG A 320 -27.96 -12.54 18.98
N TYR A 321 -28.04 -11.56 18.07
CA TYR A 321 -29.19 -10.66 17.96
C TYR A 321 -29.64 -10.57 16.51
N GLU A 322 -30.95 -10.72 16.27
CA GLU A 322 -31.59 -10.41 15.00
C GLU A 322 -31.96 -8.92 14.96
N ILE A 323 -31.67 -8.26 13.84
CA ILE A 323 -32.13 -6.90 13.56
C ILE A 323 -33.60 -6.96 13.13
N ALA A 324 -34.51 -6.92 14.10
CA ALA A 324 -35.94 -7.05 13.86
C ALA A 324 -36.58 -5.77 13.27
N GLY A 325 -35.87 -4.64 13.25
CA GLY A 325 -36.37 -3.43 12.61
C GLY A 325 -35.40 -2.26 12.65
N LEU A 326 -35.47 -1.42 11.62
CA LEU A 326 -34.79 -0.13 11.54
C LEU A 326 -35.83 0.96 11.81
N LEU A 327 -35.82 1.50 13.03
CA LEU A 327 -36.84 2.45 13.52
C LEU A 327 -36.56 3.89 13.08
N TYR A 328 -35.30 4.20 12.80
CA TYR A 328 -34.85 5.48 12.30
C TYR A 328 -33.51 5.32 11.60
N GLN A 329 -33.37 5.99 10.45
CA GLN A 329 -32.13 6.14 9.70
C GLN A 329 -32.00 7.63 9.30
N PRO A 330 -30.89 8.31 9.64
CA PRO A 330 -30.71 9.73 9.30
C PRO A 330 -30.92 10.04 7.82
N GLU A 331 -30.35 9.23 6.92
CA GLU A 331 -30.38 9.47 5.48
C GLU A 331 -31.81 9.37 4.92
N SER A 332 -32.60 8.39 5.35
CA SER A 332 -34.03 8.29 5.00
C SER A 332 -34.88 9.42 5.57
N ALA A 333 -34.48 9.97 6.72
CA ALA A 333 -35.16 11.09 7.35
C ALA A 333 -34.75 12.46 6.76
N GLY A 334 -33.72 12.50 5.91
CA GLY A 334 -33.16 13.74 5.35
C GLY A 334 -32.15 14.46 6.27
N ASP A 335 -31.71 13.81 7.34
CA ASP A 335 -30.78 14.35 8.34
C ASP A 335 -29.30 14.09 7.95
N TYR A 336 -28.85 14.66 6.82
CA TYR A 336 -27.53 14.36 6.22
C TYR A 336 -26.30 14.96 6.95
N HIS A 337 -26.49 15.67 8.06
CA HIS A 337 -25.44 16.47 8.71
C HIS A 337 -25.23 16.15 10.20
N ARG A 338 -25.75 15.01 10.69
CA ARG A 338 -25.66 14.63 12.09
C ARG A 338 -24.43 13.80 12.42
#